data_AF-I9N7K8-F1
#
_entry.id   AF-I9N7K8-F1
#
_cell.length_a   1.000
_cell.length_b   1.000
_cell.length_c   1.000
_cell.angle_alpha   90.00
_cell.angle_beta   90.00
_cell.angle_gamma   90.00
#
_symmetry.space_group_name_H-M   'P 1'
#
loop_
_entity.id
_entity.type
_entity.pdbx_description
1 polymer ?
#
loop_
_entity_poly.entity_id
_entity_poly.type
_entity_poly.pdbx_seq_one_letter_code
_entity_poly.pdbx_strand_id
1 'polypeptide(L)'
;MSCHTFKKGSGARLRVWLDEAPPSIEPTRCHLWESRAFAGGEGIAHRKSVAVEIARPVGGMTLYGLLSASLDQSTDTQGLRVDVPIEPSSGESWPLSLARSYDKVLTGFAAEYLPGLFRGVEDVGKGVPGYGILSFDRMAHSEIGSSMEVFRELTRAILRAFTMAQAPETPEEAFALLMA
;
A
#
# COMPACT_ATOMS: atom_id res chain seq x y z
N MET A 1 -15.85 4.41 9.38
CA MET A 1 -14.47 4.89 9.18
C MET A 1 -13.51 4.03 10.00
N SER A 2 -13.19 2.84 9.50
CA SER A 2 -12.22 1.85 10.03
C SER A 2 -10.78 2.23 9.63
N CYS A 3 -10.36 3.42 10.05
CA CYS A 3 -8.97 3.86 9.98
C CYS A 3 -8.29 3.60 11.33
N HIS A 4 -7.24 2.79 11.31
CA HIS A 4 -6.48 2.41 12.49
C HIS A 4 -5.13 3.12 12.46
N THR A 5 -4.82 3.91 13.48
CA THR A 5 -3.57 4.69 13.57
C THR A 5 -2.70 4.17 14.69
N PHE A 6 -1.45 3.85 14.36
CA PHE A 6 -0.47 3.29 15.28
C PHE A 6 0.78 4.15 15.36
N LYS A 7 1.41 4.19 16.53
CA LYS A 7 2.65 4.94 16.78
C LYS A 7 3.59 4.12 17.66
N LYS A 8 4.87 4.11 17.30
CA LYS A 8 5.95 3.54 18.12
C LYS A 8 6.68 4.63 18.91
N GLY A 9 7.37 4.21 19.98
CA GLY A 9 8.24 5.10 20.78
C GLY A 9 9.35 5.77 19.95
N SER A 10 9.77 5.16 18.84
CA SER A 10 10.74 5.74 17.89
C SER A 10 10.20 6.90 17.05
N GLY A 11 8.91 7.24 17.18
CA GLY A 11 8.26 8.26 16.36
C GLY A 11 7.70 7.75 15.03
N ALA A 12 7.94 6.48 14.68
CA ALA A 12 7.32 5.86 13.52
C ALA A 12 5.80 5.79 13.68
N ARG A 13 5.08 6.09 12.60
CA ARG A 13 3.61 6.11 12.53
C ARG A 13 3.14 5.28 11.34
N LEU A 14 2.01 4.63 11.52
CA LEU A 14 1.36 3.78 10.53
C LEU A 14 -0.14 4.04 10.56
N ARG A 15 -0.76 4.20 9.40
CA ARG A 15 -2.22 4.18 9.24
C ARG A 15 -2.62 3.02 8.35
N VAL A 16 -3.67 2.31 8.75
CA VAL A 16 -4.26 1.21 7.99
C VAL A 16 -5.75 1.48 7.83
N TRP A 17 -6.23 1.46 6.59
CA TRP A 17 -7.64 1.52 6.25
C TRP A 17 -8.08 0.15 5.77
N LEU A 18 -9.12 -0.41 6.38
CA LEU A 18 -9.69 -1.71 6.01
C LEU A 18 -11.09 -1.51 5.47
N ASP A 19 -11.33 -1.99 4.25
CA ASP A 19 -12.59 -1.80 3.49
C ASP A 19 -12.96 -0.33 3.26
N GLU A 20 -11.96 0.56 3.33
CA GLU A 20 -12.09 2.00 3.17
C GLU A 20 -10.88 2.60 2.44
N ALA A 21 -10.98 3.87 2.04
CA ALA A 21 -9.93 4.60 1.35
C ALA A 21 -9.43 5.80 2.19
N PRO A 22 -8.18 6.24 1.98
CA PRO A 22 -7.66 7.48 2.56
C PRO A 22 -8.50 8.69 2.12
N PRO A 23 -8.87 9.59 3.04
CA PRO A 23 -9.70 10.75 2.69
C PRO A 23 -8.93 11.75 1.82
N SER A 24 -9.66 12.43 0.95
CA SER A 24 -9.13 13.51 0.11
C SER A 24 -8.01 13.09 -0.84
N ILE A 25 -7.95 11.80 -1.20
CA ILE A 25 -7.17 11.31 -2.34
C ILE A 25 -8.14 10.62 -3.29
N GLU A 26 -8.31 11.18 -4.48
CA GLU A 26 -9.10 10.55 -5.54
C GLU A 26 -8.36 9.31 -6.07
N PRO A 27 -9.08 8.23 -6.41
CA PRO A 27 -8.46 7.10 -7.09
C PRO A 27 -7.93 7.55 -8.45
N THR A 28 -6.76 7.04 -8.80
CA THR A 28 -6.04 7.35 -10.03
C THR A 28 -6.87 6.87 -11.20
N ARG A 29 -7.38 7.81 -12.00
CA ARG A 29 -8.09 7.51 -13.23
C ARG A 29 -7.07 7.53 -14.36
N CYS A 30 -6.60 6.35 -14.76
CA CYS A 30 -5.65 6.22 -15.86
C CYS A 30 -6.19 5.30 -16.95
N HIS A 31 -5.77 5.58 -18.18
CA HIS A 31 -6.05 4.71 -19.32
C HIS A 31 -4.97 3.62 -19.49
N LEU A 32 -3.82 3.80 -18.83
CA LEU A 32 -2.67 2.91 -18.97
C LEU A 32 -2.34 2.23 -17.64
N TRP A 33 -2.29 0.90 -17.69
CA TRP A 33 -2.00 0.03 -16.56
C TRP A 33 -0.84 -0.88 -16.90
N GLU A 34 0.07 -1.09 -15.95
CA GLU A 34 0.98 -2.22 -15.99
C GLU A 34 0.35 -3.38 -15.22
N SER A 35 0.12 -4.48 -15.94
CA SER A 35 -0.47 -5.69 -15.40
C SER A 35 0.56 -6.81 -15.34
N ARG A 36 0.67 -7.49 -14.20
CA ARG A 36 1.50 -8.69 -14.06
C ARG A 36 0.71 -9.80 -13.38
N ALA A 37 0.87 -11.02 -13.89
CA ALA A 37 0.30 -12.21 -13.27
C ALA A 37 1.32 -12.81 -12.30
N PHE A 38 0.85 -13.17 -11.12
CA PHE A 38 1.59 -13.86 -10.08
C PHE A 38 0.93 -15.19 -9.78
N ALA A 39 1.72 -16.17 -9.35
CA ALA A 39 1.16 -17.39 -8.79
C ALA A 39 0.27 -17.02 -7.58
N GLY A 40 -0.93 -17.57 -7.55
CA GLY A 40 -1.81 -17.45 -6.40
C GLY A 40 -1.23 -18.12 -5.16
N GLY A 41 -1.58 -17.61 -4.00
CA GLY A 41 -1.26 -18.22 -2.71
C GLY A 41 -2.39 -19.07 -2.15
N GLU A 42 -2.28 -19.37 -0.86
CA GLU A 42 -3.31 -20.09 -0.08
C GLU A 42 -4.09 -19.10 0.81
N GLY A 43 -3.81 -17.79 0.68
CA GLY A 43 -4.43 -16.74 1.49
C GLY A 43 -5.91 -16.58 1.15
N ILE A 44 -6.75 -16.54 2.20
CA ILE A 44 -8.17 -16.23 2.09
C ILE A 44 -8.32 -14.72 2.29
N ALA A 45 -8.88 -14.02 1.31
CA ALA A 45 -9.14 -12.61 1.44
C ALA A 45 -10.36 -12.35 2.34
N HIS A 46 -10.20 -11.49 3.33
CA HIS A 46 -11.24 -11.04 4.25
C HIS A 46 -11.67 -9.60 3.99
N ARG A 47 -10.99 -8.90 3.06
CA ARG A 47 -11.17 -7.48 2.76
C ARG A 47 -11.35 -7.27 1.26
N LYS A 48 -12.10 -6.23 0.89
CA LYS A 48 -12.27 -5.79 -0.51
C LYS A 48 -11.31 -4.68 -0.88
N SER A 49 -10.93 -3.85 0.09
CA SER A 49 -9.93 -2.79 -0.11
C SER A 49 -9.07 -2.62 1.12
N VAL A 50 -7.81 -2.27 0.90
CA VAL A 50 -6.85 -1.95 1.95
C VAL A 50 -6.03 -0.75 1.50
N ALA A 51 -5.81 0.19 2.41
CA ALA A 51 -4.77 1.18 2.25
C ALA A 51 -3.84 1.18 3.47
N VAL A 52 -2.56 1.49 3.22
CA VAL A 52 -1.53 1.59 4.25
C VAL A 52 -0.70 2.82 3.99
N GLU A 53 -0.41 3.58 5.04
CA GLU A 53 0.47 4.75 5.01
C GLU A 53 1.49 4.66 6.14
N ILE A 54 2.76 4.90 5.84
CA ILE A 54 3.85 4.90 6.80
C ILE A 54 4.55 6.25 6.82
N ALA A 55 4.94 6.70 8.02
CA ALA A 55 5.97 7.70 8.21
C ALA A 55 6.96 7.25 9.29
N ARG A 56 8.22 7.03 8.93
CA ARG A 56 9.27 6.52 9.82
C ARG A 56 10.47 7.48 9.82
N PRO A 57 10.76 8.17 10.94
CA PRO A 57 12.00 8.94 11.07
C PRO A 57 13.22 8.03 10.91
N VAL A 58 14.17 8.43 10.06
CA VAL A 58 15.44 7.72 9.83
C VAL A 58 16.54 8.78 9.71
N GLY A 59 17.35 8.92 10.76
CA GLY A 59 18.36 9.98 10.82
C GLY A 59 17.72 11.38 10.69
N GLY A 60 18.22 12.19 9.75
CA GLY A 60 17.72 13.55 9.49
C GLY A 60 16.53 13.63 8.53
N MET A 61 15.98 12.51 8.08
CA MET A 61 14.86 12.46 7.13
C MET A 61 13.70 11.61 7.67
N THR A 62 12.55 11.66 7.01
CA THR A 62 11.41 10.79 7.29
C THR A 62 11.11 9.94 6.07
N LEU A 63 11.23 8.61 6.21
CA LEU A 63 10.73 7.69 5.19
C LEU A 63 9.21 7.77 5.13
N TYR A 64 8.66 7.83 3.93
CA TYR A 64 7.23 7.99 3.74
C TYR A 64 6.71 7.24 2.51
N GLY A 65 5.47 6.75 2.62
CA GLY A 65 4.69 6.29 1.49
C GLY A 65 3.26 5.96 1.89
N LEU A 66 2.36 6.02 0.92
CA LEU A 66 0.99 5.54 1.01
C LEU A 66 0.68 4.70 -0.23
N LEU A 67 0.02 3.57 -0.02
CA LEU A 67 -0.59 2.77 -1.08
C LEU A 67 -2.02 2.39 -0.72
N SER A 68 -2.86 2.27 -1.72
CA SER A 68 -4.22 1.73 -1.64
C SER A 68 -4.42 0.72 -2.76
N ALA A 69 -5.09 -0.39 -2.44
CA ALA A 69 -5.48 -1.39 -3.41
C ALA A 69 -6.87 -1.96 -3.10
N SER A 70 -7.55 -2.41 -4.15
CA SER A 70 -8.77 -3.21 -4.08
C SER A 70 -8.51 -4.60 -4.65
N LEU A 71 -9.26 -5.59 -4.15
CA LEU A 71 -9.20 -6.96 -4.61
C LEU A 71 -10.57 -7.38 -5.14
N ASP A 72 -10.62 -7.78 -6.41
CA ASP A 72 -11.79 -8.37 -7.04
C ASP A 72 -11.58 -9.87 -7.28
N GLN A 73 -12.34 -10.70 -6.56
CA GLN A 73 -12.35 -12.16 -6.70
C GLN A 73 -13.61 -12.69 -7.40
N SER A 74 -14.38 -11.82 -8.07
CA SER A 74 -15.50 -12.25 -8.91
C SER A 74 -15.05 -12.86 -10.24
N THR A 75 -13.82 -12.55 -10.66
CA THR A 75 -13.21 -13.09 -11.88
C THR A 75 -12.34 -14.29 -11.53
N ASP A 76 -12.60 -15.43 -12.18
CA ASP A 76 -11.80 -16.63 -12.06
C ASP A 76 -10.50 -16.49 -12.88
N THR A 77 -9.43 -16.04 -12.21
CA THR A 77 -8.11 -15.89 -12.81
C THR A 77 -7.22 -17.07 -12.41
N GLN A 78 -6.30 -17.48 -13.30
CA GLN A 78 -5.28 -18.48 -12.99
C GLN A 78 -4.16 -17.87 -12.11
N GLY A 79 -4.49 -17.52 -10.87
CA GLY A 79 -3.60 -16.85 -9.92
C GLY A 79 -3.98 -15.40 -9.68
N LEU A 80 -3.06 -14.62 -9.12
CA LEU A 80 -3.30 -13.21 -8.76
C LEU A 80 -2.81 -12.30 -9.88
N ARG A 81 -3.70 -11.57 -10.54
CA ARG A 81 -3.34 -10.48 -11.45
C ARG A 81 -3.17 -9.20 -10.64
N VAL A 82 -2.08 -8.49 -10.83
CA VAL A 82 -1.82 -7.21 -10.19
C VAL A 82 -1.79 -6.12 -11.24
N ASP A 83 -2.65 -5.12 -11.08
CA ASP A 83 -2.80 -3.99 -11.97
C ASP A 83 -2.35 -2.71 -11.26
N VAL A 84 -1.40 -1.99 -11.86
CA VAL A 84 -0.89 -0.73 -11.33
C VAL A 84 -1.01 0.39 -12.37
N PRO A 85 -1.54 1.58 -12.01
CA PRO A 85 -1.52 2.76 -12.87
C PRO A 85 -0.08 3.17 -13.21
N ILE A 86 0.20 3.42 -14.49
CA ILE A 86 1.53 3.90 -14.93
C ILE A 86 1.51 5.28 -15.59
N GLU A 87 0.35 5.93 -15.59
CA GLU A 87 0.24 7.29 -16.11
C GLU A 87 0.87 8.28 -15.11
N PRO A 88 1.84 9.11 -15.55
CA PRO A 88 2.46 10.10 -14.69
C PRO A 88 1.40 11.06 -14.16
N SER A 89 1.09 10.94 -12.87
CA SER A 89 0.29 11.93 -12.16
C SER A 89 1.22 12.67 -11.22
N SER A 90 1.63 13.89 -11.59
CA SER A 90 2.09 14.85 -10.59
C SER A 90 0.85 15.32 -9.84
N GLY A 91 0.37 14.50 -8.91
CA GLY A 91 -0.82 14.82 -8.15
C GLY A 91 -0.58 15.97 -7.20
N GLU A 92 -1.67 16.46 -6.64
CA GLU A 92 -1.65 17.59 -5.72
C GLU A 92 -0.94 17.24 -4.41
N SER A 93 -0.52 18.28 -3.70
CA SER A 93 -0.01 18.14 -2.34
C SER A 93 -1.09 17.57 -1.42
N TRP A 94 -0.78 16.54 -0.64
CA TRP A 94 -1.74 15.94 0.28
C TRP A 94 -1.55 16.44 1.72
N PRO A 95 -2.45 17.31 2.24
CA PRO A 95 -2.26 17.96 3.54
C PRO A 95 -2.58 17.08 4.74
N LEU A 96 -3.16 15.89 4.53
CA LEU A 96 -3.53 14.96 5.59
C LEU A 96 -2.47 13.88 5.84
N SER A 97 -1.31 13.96 5.16
CA SER A 97 -0.24 12.97 5.27
C SER A 97 0.42 12.93 6.66
N LEU A 98 0.94 11.77 7.04
CA LEU A 98 1.72 11.60 8.26
C LEU A 98 3.01 12.41 8.19
N ALA A 99 3.58 12.62 7.00
CA ALA A 99 4.86 13.29 6.80
C ALA A 99 4.78 14.80 6.51
N ARG A 100 3.60 15.42 6.52
CA ARG A 100 3.41 16.85 6.14
C ARG A 100 4.37 17.84 6.79
N SER A 101 4.75 17.62 8.04
CA SER A 101 5.65 18.52 8.78
C SER A 101 7.14 18.33 8.44
N TYR A 102 7.47 17.32 7.64
CA TYR A 102 8.84 16.90 7.35
C TYR A 102 9.18 16.99 5.87
N ASP A 103 8.19 16.76 5.00
CA ASP A 103 8.39 16.72 3.56
C ASP A 103 7.11 17.14 2.81
N LYS A 104 7.28 17.54 1.56
CA LYS A 104 6.17 17.73 0.63
C LYS A 104 5.70 16.38 0.15
N VAL A 105 4.43 16.07 0.41
CA VAL A 105 3.79 14.83 -0.02
C VAL A 105 2.94 15.07 -1.24
N LEU A 106 3.22 14.36 -2.32
CA LEU A 106 2.51 14.38 -3.59
C LEU A 106 1.64 13.13 -3.71
N THR A 107 0.47 13.29 -4.32
CA THR A 107 -0.38 12.17 -4.72
C THR A 107 -0.05 11.72 -6.13
N GLY A 108 -0.47 10.50 -6.49
CA GLY A 108 -0.28 9.96 -7.83
C GLY A 108 0.77 8.86 -7.89
N PHE A 109 0.70 8.05 -8.95
CA PHE A 109 1.62 6.95 -9.18
C PHE A 109 2.89 7.45 -9.86
N ALA A 110 4.03 7.26 -9.19
CA ALA A 110 5.33 7.47 -9.76
C ALA A 110 5.90 6.14 -10.25
N ALA A 111 6.19 6.06 -11.55
CA ALA A 111 6.64 4.83 -12.21
C ALA A 111 7.94 4.26 -11.61
N GLU A 112 8.76 5.11 -11.00
CA GLU A 112 10.00 4.72 -10.31
C GLU A 112 9.78 3.73 -9.16
N TYR A 113 8.58 3.68 -8.55
CA TYR A 113 8.29 2.78 -7.43
C TYR A 113 7.68 1.44 -7.86
N LEU A 114 7.30 1.29 -9.14
CA LEU A 114 6.68 0.06 -9.66
C LEU A 114 7.50 -1.21 -9.39
N PRO A 115 8.84 -1.22 -9.55
CA PRO A 115 9.58 -2.46 -9.30
C PRO A 115 9.57 -2.85 -7.81
N GLY A 116 9.51 -1.88 -6.88
CA GLY A 116 9.34 -2.14 -5.45
C GLY A 116 7.97 -2.75 -5.13
N LEU A 117 6.92 -2.21 -5.77
CA LEU A 117 5.55 -2.71 -5.70
C LEU A 117 5.48 -4.18 -6.12
N PHE A 118 5.95 -4.52 -7.31
CA PHE A 118 5.91 -5.90 -7.81
C PHE A 118 6.79 -6.84 -6.98
N ARG A 119 7.96 -6.38 -6.54
CA ARG A 119 8.81 -7.18 -5.66
C ARG A 119 8.12 -7.51 -4.33
N GLY A 120 7.34 -6.56 -3.80
CA GLY A 120 6.56 -6.77 -2.59
C GLY A 120 5.50 -7.87 -2.75
N VAL A 121 4.93 -8.03 -3.95
CA VAL A 121 4.02 -9.15 -4.27
C VAL A 121 4.78 -10.48 -4.25
N GLU A 122 5.95 -10.53 -4.90
CA GLU A 122 6.79 -11.74 -4.95
C GLU A 122 7.21 -12.21 -3.56
N ASP A 123 7.56 -11.28 -2.66
CA ASP A 123 8.08 -11.62 -1.33
C ASP A 123 7.05 -12.27 -0.41
N VAL A 124 5.76 -11.94 -0.55
CA VAL A 124 4.70 -12.54 0.30
C VAL A 124 4.51 -14.02 -0.05
N GLY A 125 4.87 -14.43 -1.28
CA GLY A 125 4.80 -15.82 -1.72
C GLY A 125 3.42 -16.43 -1.49
N LYS A 126 3.37 -17.52 -0.72
CA LYS A 126 2.10 -18.25 -0.44
C LYS A 126 1.06 -17.47 0.37
N GLY A 127 1.45 -16.37 1.02
CA GLY A 127 0.55 -15.57 1.86
C GLY A 127 -0.40 -14.65 1.08
N VAL A 128 -0.28 -14.58 -0.25
CA VAL A 128 -1.16 -13.76 -1.09
C VAL A 128 -2.50 -14.44 -1.34
N PRO A 129 -3.56 -13.68 -1.72
CA PRO A 129 -4.81 -14.27 -2.18
C PRO A 129 -4.59 -15.30 -3.31
N GLY A 130 -5.36 -16.38 -3.29
CA GLY A 130 -5.21 -17.46 -4.27
C GLY A 130 -5.58 -17.11 -5.71
N TYR A 131 -6.46 -16.12 -5.89
CA TYR A 131 -6.89 -15.65 -7.21
C TYR A 131 -7.55 -14.27 -7.12
N GLY A 132 -7.79 -13.65 -8.27
CA GLY A 132 -8.46 -12.37 -8.43
C GLY A 132 -7.58 -11.31 -9.08
N ILE A 133 -8.10 -10.10 -9.13
CA ILE A 133 -7.43 -8.90 -9.64
C ILE A 133 -7.18 -7.97 -8.46
N LEU A 134 -5.91 -7.72 -8.15
CA LEU A 134 -5.46 -6.71 -7.20
C LEU A 134 -5.16 -5.42 -7.96
N SER A 135 -6.01 -4.41 -7.80
CA SER A 135 -5.86 -3.11 -8.48
C SER A 135 -5.37 -2.07 -7.48
N PHE A 136 -4.17 -1.52 -7.72
CA PHE A 136 -3.70 -0.37 -6.99
C PHE A 136 -4.37 0.89 -7.52
N ASP A 137 -4.89 1.76 -6.64
CA ASP A 137 -5.70 2.90 -7.08
C ASP A 137 -5.28 4.24 -6.48
N ARG A 138 -4.55 4.25 -5.35
CA ARG A 138 -3.99 5.48 -4.79
C ARG A 138 -2.55 5.26 -4.35
N MET A 139 -1.74 6.27 -4.58
CA MET A 139 -0.37 6.37 -4.10
C MET A 139 -0.15 7.78 -3.60
N ALA A 140 0.59 7.91 -2.50
CA ALA A 140 1.23 9.16 -2.16
C ALA A 140 2.68 8.91 -1.78
N HIS A 141 3.56 9.80 -2.23
CA HIS A 141 4.98 9.74 -2.01
C HIS A 141 5.47 11.12 -1.58
N SER A 142 6.60 11.15 -0.89
CA SER A 142 7.26 12.38 -0.48
C SER A 142 8.40 12.70 -1.44
N GLU A 143 8.76 13.97 -1.59
CA GLU A 143 9.78 14.41 -2.52
C GLU A 143 11.19 13.86 -2.19
N ILE A 144 11.49 13.62 -0.91
CA ILE A 144 12.78 13.14 -0.44
C ILE A 144 12.66 11.76 0.24
N GLY A 145 11.62 11.59 1.06
CA GLY A 145 11.47 10.43 1.95
C GLY A 145 11.01 9.10 1.30
N SER A 146 10.63 9.09 0.03
CA SER A 146 10.06 7.91 -0.61
C SER A 146 11.12 7.09 -1.34
N SER A 147 10.90 5.78 -1.40
CA SER A 147 11.83 4.85 -2.06
C SER A 147 11.12 3.57 -2.47
N MET A 148 11.71 2.83 -3.41
CA MET A 148 11.20 1.52 -3.83
C MET A 148 11.03 0.54 -2.66
N GLU A 149 11.92 0.58 -1.66
CA GLU A 149 11.83 -0.32 -0.50
C GLU A 149 10.61 0.01 0.38
N VAL A 150 10.26 1.30 0.53
CA VAL A 150 9.02 1.68 1.25
C VAL A 150 7.79 1.15 0.52
N PHE A 151 7.74 1.25 -0.81
CA PHE A 151 6.62 0.71 -1.58
C PHE A 151 6.57 -0.82 -1.59
N ARG A 152 7.71 -1.49 -1.49
CA ARG A 152 7.81 -2.93 -1.25
C ARG A 152 7.28 -3.34 0.13
N GLU A 153 7.64 -2.61 1.19
CA GLU A 153 7.08 -2.77 2.56
C GLU A 153 5.55 -2.58 2.54
N LEU A 154 5.06 -1.52 1.89
CA LEU A 154 3.62 -1.21 1.82
C LEU A 154 2.82 -2.27 1.05
N THR A 155 3.34 -2.77 -0.08
CA THR A 155 2.67 -3.86 -0.81
C THR A 155 2.54 -5.12 0.03
N ARG A 156 3.59 -5.51 0.75
CA ARG A 156 3.54 -6.64 1.69
C ARG A 156 2.47 -6.43 2.76
N ALA A 157 2.44 -5.23 3.34
CA ALA A 157 1.46 -4.88 4.36
C ALA A 157 0.02 -4.94 3.83
N ILE A 158 -0.23 -4.44 2.60
CA ILE A 158 -1.53 -4.51 1.94
C ILE A 158 -1.97 -5.97 1.75
N LEU A 159 -1.11 -6.81 1.17
CA LEU A 159 -1.41 -8.21 0.90
C LEU A 159 -1.69 -9.01 2.17
N ARG A 160 -0.92 -8.77 3.24
CA ARG A 160 -1.17 -9.38 4.55
C ARG A 160 -2.47 -8.89 5.17
N ALA A 161 -2.73 -7.59 5.11
CA ALA A 161 -3.98 -7.02 5.62
C ALA A 161 -5.21 -7.54 4.88
N PHE A 162 -5.11 -7.87 3.58
CA PHE A 162 -6.18 -8.57 2.86
C PHE A 162 -6.50 -9.94 3.46
N THR A 163 -5.50 -10.66 3.96
CA THR A 163 -5.66 -12.03 4.48
C THR A 163 -5.82 -12.09 6.01
N MET A 164 -5.88 -10.94 6.68
CA MET A 164 -6.18 -10.86 8.10
C MET A 164 -7.69 -10.89 8.38
N ALA A 165 -8.12 -11.83 9.22
CA ALA A 165 -9.50 -11.91 9.68
C ALA A 165 -9.90 -10.71 10.57
N GLN A 166 -8.96 -10.17 11.36
CA GLN A 166 -9.19 -9.09 12.32
C GLN A 166 -8.24 -7.93 12.07
N ALA A 167 -8.63 -6.71 12.49
CA ALA A 167 -7.74 -5.56 12.43
C ALA A 167 -6.61 -5.73 13.46
N PRO A 168 -5.40 -5.20 13.20
CA PRO A 168 -4.36 -5.16 14.24
C PRO A 168 -4.84 -4.31 15.43
N GLU A 169 -4.59 -4.77 16.64
CA GLU A 169 -4.98 -4.06 17.87
C GLU A 169 -3.80 -3.32 18.50
N THR A 170 -2.57 -3.80 18.24
CA THR A 170 -1.34 -3.24 18.81
C THR A 170 -0.43 -2.63 17.74
N PRO A 171 0.41 -1.64 18.10
CA PRO A 171 1.46 -1.15 17.22
C PRO A 171 2.43 -2.26 16.77
N GLU A 172 2.71 -3.24 17.62
CA GLU A 172 3.58 -4.37 17.30
C GLU A 172 3.01 -5.20 16.14
N GLU A 173 1.73 -5.57 16.23
CA GLU A 173 1.00 -6.28 15.17
C GLU A 173 0.92 -5.47 13.89
N ALA A 174 0.53 -4.19 13.99
CA ALA A 174 0.35 -3.35 12.82
C ALA A 174 1.67 -3.17 12.04
N PHE A 175 2.78 -2.93 12.75
CA PHE A 175 4.08 -2.79 12.09
C PHE A 175 4.69 -4.12 11.64
N ALA A 176 4.27 -5.27 12.19
CA ALA A 176 4.68 -6.57 11.68
C ALA A 176 4.20 -6.81 10.23
N LEU A 177 3.13 -6.13 9.80
CA LEU A 177 2.65 -6.18 8.42
C LEU A 177 3.68 -5.71 7.40
N LEU A 178 4.55 -4.77 7.77
CA LEU A 178 5.57 -4.18 6.89
C LEU A 178 6.82 -5.05 6.75
N MET A 179 7.05 -5.98 7.69
CA MET A 179 8.30 -6.74 7.80
C MET A 179 8.32 -7.94 6.84
N ALA A 180 9.47 -8.57 6.64
CA ALA A 180 9.55 -9.86 5.92
C ALA A 180 9.12 -10.99 6.85
#